data_AF-A0A6V8CTP0-F1
#
_entry.id   AF-A0A6V8CTP0-F1
#
_cell.length_a   1.000
_cell.length_b   1.000
_cell.length_c   1.000
_cell.angle_alpha   90.00
_cell.angle_beta   90.00
_cell.angle_gamma   90.00
#
_symmetry.space_group_name_H-M   'P 1'
#
loop_
_entity.id
_entity.type
_entity.pdbx_description
1 polymer ?
#
loop_
_entity_poly.entity_id
_entity_poly.type
_entity_poly.pdbx_seq_one_letter_code
_entity_poly.pdbx_strand_id
1 'polypeptide(L)' 'MATGHCSYSTVHADSAASLVHRLENKPIDIPRVLLPALEAIAIQIQTRINGRRVRRTKQIVEIVGVDPHSQEIITNEVF' A
#
# COMPACT_ATOMS: atom_id res chain seq x y z
N MET A 1 -13.53 2.28 -4.03
CA MET A 1 -12.85 3.54 -4.44
C MET A 1 -13.26 4.02 -5.82
N ALA A 2 -12.98 3.31 -6.92
CA ALA A 2 -13.19 3.83 -8.29
C ALA A 2 -14.64 4.28 -8.64
N THR A 3 -15.65 3.72 -7.97
CA THR A 3 -17.07 4.12 -8.10
C THR A 3 -17.54 5.09 -7.00
N GLY A 4 -16.61 5.71 -6.27
CA GLY A 4 -16.90 6.70 -5.21
C GLY A 4 -17.14 6.13 -3.81
N HIS A 5 -17.06 4.81 -3.62
CA HIS A 5 -17.22 4.19 -2.30
C HIS A 5 -15.91 4.24 -1.51
N CYS A 6 -15.95 4.85 -0.31
CA CYS A 6 -14.85 4.82 0.65
C CYS A 6 -14.70 3.39 1.20
N SER A 7 -13.49 2.84 1.13
CA SER A 7 -13.22 1.44 1.48
C SER A 7 -11.88 1.29 2.17
N TYR A 8 -11.84 0.43 3.18
CA TYR A 8 -10.63 0.09 3.94
C TYR A 8 -10.49 -1.43 4.00
N SER A 9 -9.25 -1.92 4.02
CA SER A 9 -8.96 -3.35 4.15
C SER A 9 -7.58 -3.57 4.77
N THR A 10 -7.23 -4.83 5.02
CA THR A 10 -5.90 -5.24 5.45
C THR A 10 -5.32 -6.24 4.44
N VAL A 11 -4.03 -6.11 4.16
CA VAL A 11 -3.29 -7.02 3.28
C VAL A 11 -1.97 -7.36 3.95
N HIS A 12 -1.55 -8.61 3.84
CA HIS A 12 -0.25 -9.03 4.34
C HIS A 12 0.85 -8.56 3.37
N ALA A 13 1.48 -7.43 3.68
CA ALA A 13 2.61 -6.84 2.96
C ALA A 13 3.49 -6.03 3.93
N ASP A 14 4.78 -5.93 3.63
CA ASP A 14 5.79 -5.24 4.45
C ASP A 14 6.27 -3.90 3.85
N SER A 15 5.83 -3.59 2.62
CA SER A 15 6.13 -2.35 1.89
C SER A 15 5.01 -2.03 0.90
N ALA A 16 4.99 -0.79 0.39
CA ALA A 16 4.07 -0.41 -0.67
C ALA A 16 4.31 -1.23 -1.96
N ALA A 17 5.58 -1.45 -2.33
CA ALA A 17 5.93 -2.27 -3.49
C ALA A 17 5.44 -3.72 -3.37
N SER A 18 5.62 -4.37 -2.21
CA SER A 18 5.14 -5.73 -2.01
C SER A 18 3.60 -5.82 -1.95
N LEU A 19 2.93 -4.76 -1.47
CA LEU A 19 1.48 -4.63 -1.55
C LEU A 19 1.02 -4.57 -3.01
N VAL A 20 1.59 -3.67 -3.82
CA VAL A 20 1.24 -3.51 -5.24
C VAL A 20 1.41 -4.83 -5.98
N HIS A 21 2.55 -5.50 -5.81
CA HIS A 21 2.80 -6.80 -6.44
C HIS A 21 1.75 -7.86 -6.04
N ARG A 22 1.24 -7.83 -4.80
CA ARG A 22 0.18 -8.77 -4.37
C ARG A 22 -1.18 -8.43 -4.95
N LEU A 23 -1.50 -7.14 -5.09
CA LEU A 23 -2.76 -6.71 -5.69
C LEU A 23 -2.83 -7.06 -7.17
N GLU A 24 -1.72 -6.94 -7.89
CA GLU A 24 -1.68 -7.18 -9.35
C GLU A 24 -1.64 -8.65 -9.74
N ASN A 25 -1.05 -9.50 -8.90
CA ASN A 25 -0.91 -10.91 -9.23
C ASN A 25 -2.10 -11.74 -8.75
N LYS A 26 -2.29 -12.91 -9.35
CA LYS A 26 -3.27 -13.90 -8.90
C LYS A 26 -3.04 -14.26 -7.42
N PRO A 27 -4.12 -14.46 -6.63
CA PRO A 27 -5.52 -14.53 -7.07
C PRO A 27 -6.26 -13.18 -7.12
N ILE A 28 -5.62 -12.05 -6.79
CA ILE A 28 -6.29 -10.75 -6.70
C ILE A 28 -6.45 -10.11 -8.09
N ASP A 29 -5.39 -10.12 -8.90
CA ASP A 29 -5.42 -9.81 -10.34
C ASP A 29 -6.01 -8.42 -10.67
N ILE A 30 -5.68 -7.39 -9.87
CA ILE A 30 -6.12 -6.01 -10.10
C ILE A 30 -5.25 -5.37 -11.20
N PRO A 31 -5.86 -4.82 -12.28
CA PRO A 31 -5.14 -4.04 -13.28
C PRO A 31 -4.48 -2.80 -12.65
N ARG A 32 -3.19 -2.59 -12.97
CA ARG A 32 -2.38 -1.48 -12.42
C ARG A 32 -3.03 -0.10 -12.57
N VAL A 33 -3.72 0.12 -13.68
CA VAL A 33 -4.45 1.38 -13.98
C VAL A 33 -5.52 1.72 -12.93
N LEU A 34 -6.01 0.74 -12.15
CA LEU A 34 -7.00 0.95 -11.10
C LEU A 34 -6.36 1.24 -9.73
N LEU A 35 -5.06 1.03 -9.54
CA LEU A 35 -4.37 1.20 -8.26
C LEU A 35 -4.33 2.65 -7.76
N PRO A 36 -4.31 3.71 -8.60
CA PRO A 36 -4.49 5.09 -8.12
C PRO A 36 -5.78 5.35 -7.36
N ALA A 37 -6.77 4.46 -7.44
CA ALA A 37 -7.96 4.58 -6.61
C ALA A 37 -7.66 4.34 -5.11
N LEU A 38 -6.55 3.66 -4.77
CA LEU A 38 -6.08 3.45 -3.39
C LEU A 38 -5.27 4.65 -2.93
N GLU A 39 -5.78 5.45 -2.00
CA GLU A 39 -5.15 6.73 -1.67
C GLU A 39 -4.01 6.60 -0.64
N ALA A 40 -4.16 5.73 0.37
CA ALA A 40 -3.21 5.63 1.49
C ALA A 40 -2.94 4.19 1.93
N ILE A 41 -1.69 3.94 2.31
CA ILE A 41 -1.17 2.67 2.81
C ILE A 41 -0.46 2.91 4.14
N ALA A 42 -0.94 2.28 5.22
CA ALA A 42 -0.26 2.29 6.50
C ALA A 42 0.43 0.94 6.74
N ILE A 43 1.76 0.91 6.72
CA ILE A 43 2.52 -0.31 6.96
C ILE A 43 2.69 -0.50 8.46
N GLN A 44 2.07 -1.56 8.96
CA GLN A 44 2.15 -1.95 10.37
C GLN A 44 3.26 -2.98 10.56
N ILE A 45 4.11 -2.74 11.54
CA ILE A 45 5.13 -3.71 11.94
C ILE A 45 4.95 -4.09 13.40
N GLN A 46 5.52 -5.25 13.71
CA GLN A 46 5.70 -5.69 15.07
C GLN A 46 7.19 -5.83 15.35
N THR A 47 7.66 -5.08 16.34
CA THR A 47 9.07 -5.03 16.71
C THR A 47 9.25 -5.19 18.22
N ARG A 48 10.49 -5.16 18.71
CA ARG A 48 10.81 -5.12 20.14
C ARG A 48 11.49 -3.81 20.50
N ILE A 49 11.00 -3.15 21.54
CA ILE A 49 11.62 -1.96 22.15
C ILE A 49 11.79 -2.27 23.63
N ASN A 50 13.01 -2.12 24.17
CA ASN A 50 13.35 -2.42 25.56
C ASN A 50 12.91 -3.83 26.00
N GLY A 51 13.16 -4.84 25.16
CA GLY A 51 12.79 -6.23 25.42
C GLY A 51 11.29 -6.54 25.31
N ARG A 52 10.43 -5.53 25.12
CA ARG A 52 8.97 -5.70 25.03
C ARG A 52 8.51 -5.72 23.57
N ARG A 53 7.60 -6.64 23.24
CA ARG A 53 6.96 -6.73 21.92
C ARG A 53 5.98 -5.55 21.78
N VAL A 54 6.14 -4.76 20.73
CA VAL A 54 5.30 -3.58 20.45
C VAL A 54 4.87 -3.58 18.98
N ARG A 55 3.77 -2.87 18.68
CA ARG A 55 3.33 -2.57 17.31
C ARG A 55 3.59 -1.10 17.01
N ARG A 56 4.00 -0.81 15.77
CA ARG A 56 4.26 0.54 15.28
C ARG A 56 3.78 0.64 13.83
N THR A 57 3.23 1.79 13.49
CA THR A 57 3.17 2.23 12.09
C THR A 57 4.60 2.53 11.67
N LYS A 58 5.14 1.74 10.74
CA LYS A 58 6.50 1.93 10.23
C LYS A 58 6.55 3.09 9.25
N GLN A 59 5.54 3.16 8.37
CA GLN A 59 5.43 4.17 7.33
C GLN A 59 3.96 4.40 6.97
N ILE A 60 3.64 5.62 6.57
CA ILE A 60 2.39 5.98 5.90
C ILE A 60 2.73 6.50 4.51
N VAL A 61 2.17 5.85 3.49
CA VAL A 61 2.47 6.11 2.09
C VAL A 61 1.19 6.50 1.36
N GLU A 62 1.21 7.57 0.61
CA GLU A 62 0.16 7.97 -0.32
C GLU A 62 0.48 7.46 -1.72
N ILE A 63 -0.55 7.04 -2.47
CA ILE A 63 -0.42 6.78 -3.91
C ILE A 63 -0.86 8.04 -4.65
N VAL A 64 0.06 8.62 -5.43
CA VAL A 64 -0.17 9.85 -6.18
C VAL A 64 -0.74 9.54 -7.58
N GLY A 65 -0.31 8.43 -8.18
CA GLY A 65 -0.74 8.04 -9.52
C GLY A 65 0.14 6.95 -10.12
N VAL A 66 0.06 6.82 -11.45
CA VAL A 66 0.90 5.93 -12.25
C VAL A 66 1.66 6.77 -13.27
N ASP A 67 2.96 6.54 -13.37
CA ASP A 67 3.79 7.18 -14.38
C ASP A 67 3.40 6.68 -15.79
N PRO A 68 3.07 7.58 -16.74
CA PRO A 68 2.53 7.19 -18.04
C PRO A 68 3.53 6.49 -18.95
N HIS A 69 4.84 6.57 -18.66
CA HIS A 69 5.88 6.00 -19.51
C HIS A 69 6.35 4.63 -19.00
N SER A 70 6.67 4.55 -17.71
CA SER A 70 7.18 3.35 -17.04
C SER A 70 6.07 2.45 -16.50
N GLN A 71 4.85 2.97 -16.36
CA GLN A 71 3.75 2.32 -15.64
C GLN A 71 4.10 1.99 -14.18
N GLU A 72 5.09 2.66 -13.59
CA GLU A 72 5.38 2.52 -12.16
C GLU A 72 4.41 3.34 -11.31
N ILE A 73 4.15 2.87 -10.10
CA ILE A 73 3.32 3.61 -9.15
C ILE A 73 4.14 4.72 -8.52
N ILE A 74 3.60 5.94 -8.58
CA ILE A 74 4.18 7.11 -7.93
C ILE A 74 3.64 7.16 -6.51
N THR A 75 4.54 7.07 -5.52
CA THR A 75 4.20 7.10 -4.11
C THR A 75 4.84 8.27 -3.38
N ASN A 76 4.20 8.75 -2.32
CA ASN A 76 4.71 9.77 -1.41
C ASN A 76 4.73 9.22 0.02
N GLU A 77 5.91 9.10 0.65
CA GLU A 77 6.05 8.68 2.04
C GLU A 77 5.88 9.89 2.97
N VAL A 78 4.82 9.90 3.76
CA VAL A 78 4.42 11.06 4.58
C VAL A 78 4.97 10.96 6.00
N PHE A 79 5.08 9.73 6.53
CA PHE A 79 5.55 9.42 7.88
C PHE A 79 6.32 8.10 7.90
#